data_AF-A0A970UZ75-F1
#
_entry.id   AF-A0A970UZ75-F1
#
_cell.length_a   1.000
_cell.length_b   1.000
_cell.length_c   1.000
_cell.angle_alpha   90.00
_cell.angle_beta   90.00
_cell.angle_gamma   90.00
#
_symmetry.space_group_name_H-M   'P 1'
#
loop_
_entity.id
_entity.type
_entity.pdbx_description
1 polymer ?
#
loop_
_entity_poly.entity_id
_entity_poly.type
_entity_poly.pdbx_seq_one_letter_code
_entity_poly.pdbx_strand_id
1 'polypeptide(L)'
;MIPSDCRGVWYACGTANTLPGHGHVYSGGAATYCAWHRPMALYAEEVHQTFLVYGKEGNAPTISLYDHDTQSFGRPVVLGSNPDGDAHRNPTLLIDEDGYLLVFWGAHNHHTRVLRSEAPYDILSWTELPPTQEAGTSYPQPWQLKAGEIFVSYRRRPSWHFIKSRDGGRSWDPPTQLISFSAEKGEGLGEQSVYAVSVAETGAYPRKVHIAWSRLGGGTPEEIQTKHLWARRYNVYYAFSEDGGTTWKRSDGTPYEMPITEEAAEKVWDSGPHGVWLKDIQLDEAGDPYLVFVDAEVATYESGWKVARRAGDQWVVNRVTTSDHMYDDGALVVLSSADLRLYAPTTATQPQEDGGEIEEWRSRDRGATWRNTRHVTQGSALSHN
;
A
#
# COMPACT_ATOMS: atom_id res chain seq x y z
N MET A 1 -13.39 -4.56 22.13
CA MET A 1 -12.54 -5.77 22.19
C MET A 1 -12.64 -6.46 20.84
N ILE A 2 -11.52 -6.82 20.23
CA ILE A 2 -11.51 -7.55 18.95
C ILE A 2 -11.92 -9.01 19.23
N PRO A 3 -12.89 -9.58 18.49
CA PRO A 3 -13.29 -10.97 18.64
C PRO A 3 -12.11 -11.94 18.47
N SER A 4 -12.06 -13.02 19.26
CA SER A 4 -10.95 -13.99 19.23
C SER A 4 -10.84 -14.75 17.91
N ASP A 5 -11.90 -14.76 17.12
CA ASP A 5 -11.97 -15.29 15.76
C ASP A 5 -11.39 -14.34 14.69
N CYS A 6 -11.02 -13.11 15.05
CA CYS A 6 -10.32 -12.17 14.17
C CYS A 6 -8.78 -12.34 14.18
N ARG A 7 -8.26 -13.54 14.50
CA ARG A 7 -6.81 -13.80 14.46
C ARG A 7 -6.28 -13.78 13.04
N GLY A 8 -5.33 -12.88 12.78
CA GLY A 8 -4.62 -12.77 11.52
C GLY A 8 -3.67 -13.93 11.23
N VAL A 9 -3.16 -13.96 10.01
CA VAL A 9 -2.10 -14.88 9.59
C VAL A 9 -0.76 -14.51 10.25
N TRP A 10 0.01 -15.53 10.63
CA TRP A 10 1.46 -15.38 10.81
C TRP A 10 2.16 -15.77 9.51
N TYR A 11 3.05 -14.93 9.01
CA TYR A 11 3.78 -15.17 7.76
C TYR A 11 5.26 -14.86 7.94
N ALA A 12 6.11 -15.58 7.23
CA ALA A 12 7.54 -15.30 7.14
C ALA A 12 7.95 -15.30 5.67
N CYS A 13 8.76 -14.31 5.27
CA CYS A 13 9.26 -14.24 3.91
C CYS A 13 10.07 -15.49 3.58
N GLY A 14 9.76 -16.15 2.45
CA GLY A 14 10.53 -17.28 1.94
C GLY A 14 11.90 -16.89 1.34
N THR A 15 12.18 -15.58 1.21
CA THR A 15 13.50 -15.10 0.78
C THR A 15 14.46 -15.11 1.95
N ALA A 16 15.64 -15.71 1.78
CA ALA A 16 16.67 -15.72 2.81
C ALA A 16 17.14 -14.30 3.14
N ASN A 17 17.29 -14.01 4.43
CA ASN A 17 18.00 -12.82 4.87
C ASN A 17 19.50 -13.07 4.74
N THR A 18 20.20 -12.20 4.02
CA THR A 18 21.65 -12.32 3.83
C THR A 18 22.45 -11.53 4.87
N LEU A 19 21.78 -10.80 5.77
CA LEU A 19 22.43 -10.10 6.86
C LEU A 19 22.80 -11.10 7.98
N PRO A 20 24.04 -11.06 8.51
CA PRO A 20 24.48 -11.99 9.56
C PRO A 20 23.58 -11.95 10.79
N GLY A 21 23.15 -13.11 11.29
CA GLY A 21 22.36 -13.21 12.52
C GLY A 21 20.84 -13.09 12.34
N HIS A 22 20.34 -12.91 11.12
CA HIS A 22 18.91 -12.77 10.84
C HIS A 22 18.35 -13.97 10.07
N GLY A 23 17.13 -14.39 10.40
CA GLY A 23 16.46 -15.54 9.78
C GLY A 23 15.70 -15.19 8.49
N HIS A 24 14.74 -14.26 8.60
CA HIS A 24 13.87 -13.83 7.51
C HIS A 24 14.10 -12.36 7.18
N VAL A 25 13.78 -11.97 5.94
CA VAL A 25 13.81 -10.55 5.52
C VAL A 25 12.73 -9.74 6.24
N TYR A 26 11.62 -10.41 6.56
CA TYR A 26 10.55 -9.97 7.44
C TYR A 26 9.71 -11.20 7.83
N SER A 27 9.09 -11.15 8.99
CA SER A 27 8.19 -12.17 9.52
C SER A 27 7.37 -11.62 10.69
N GLY A 28 6.12 -12.02 10.80
CA GLY A 28 5.29 -11.61 11.92
C GLY A 28 3.81 -11.81 11.67
N GLY A 29 3.00 -11.09 12.45
CA GLY A 29 1.59 -10.91 12.15
C GLY A 29 1.43 -10.15 10.85
N ALA A 30 0.87 -10.79 9.82
CA ALA A 30 0.82 -10.26 8.46
C ALA A 30 -0.62 -10.17 7.94
N ALA A 31 -1.57 -9.92 8.85
CA ALA A 31 -3.00 -9.87 8.55
C ALA A 31 -3.34 -8.77 7.53
N THR A 32 -2.66 -7.63 7.66
CA THR A 32 -2.80 -6.44 6.82
C THR A 32 -1.58 -6.21 5.93
N TYR A 33 -0.70 -7.21 5.81
CA TYR A 33 0.48 -7.10 4.95
C TYR A 33 0.07 -7.02 3.47
N CYS A 34 0.66 -6.18 2.65
CA CYS A 34 1.70 -5.20 2.87
C CYS A 34 1.16 -3.82 2.50
N ALA A 35 1.93 -2.76 2.75
CA ALA A 35 1.74 -1.39 2.25
C ALA A 35 1.20 -1.25 0.81
N TRP A 36 1.46 -2.22 -0.08
CA TRP A 36 1.00 -2.20 -1.47
C TRP A 36 -0.43 -2.73 -1.67
N HIS A 37 -1.04 -3.37 -0.67
CA HIS A 37 -2.47 -3.72 -0.64
C HIS A 37 -3.26 -2.55 -0.08
N ARG A 38 -4.06 -1.86 -0.92
CA ARG A 38 -4.89 -0.75 -0.46
C ARG A 38 -6.06 -0.46 -1.41
N PRO A 39 -7.22 -0.04 -0.91
CA PRO A 39 -7.58 0.06 0.52
C PRO A 39 -7.76 -1.32 1.16
N MET A 40 -7.50 -1.42 2.47
CA MET A 40 -7.87 -2.59 3.28
C MET A 40 -8.94 -2.28 4.33
N ALA A 41 -9.25 -1.00 4.54
CA ALA A 41 -10.37 -0.55 5.35
C ALA A 41 -11.00 0.69 4.74
N LEU A 42 -12.33 0.78 4.78
CA LEU A 42 -13.11 1.89 4.24
C LEU A 42 -14.27 2.20 5.18
N TYR A 43 -14.43 3.49 5.50
CA TYR A 43 -15.59 3.99 6.24
C TYR A 43 -16.72 4.34 5.27
N ALA A 44 -17.94 3.90 5.61
CA ALA A 44 -19.17 4.26 4.92
C ALA A 44 -20.03 5.11 5.87
N GLU A 45 -20.24 6.36 5.50
CA GLU A 45 -21.03 7.32 6.28
C GLU A 45 -22.50 6.91 6.35
N GLU A 46 -23.04 6.34 5.26
CA GLU A 46 -24.45 5.98 5.10
C GLU A 46 -24.94 4.95 6.13
N VAL A 47 -24.03 4.09 6.59
CA VAL A 47 -24.29 3.02 7.57
C VAL A 47 -23.47 3.19 8.84
N HIS A 48 -22.69 4.27 8.95
CA HIS A 48 -21.85 4.57 10.10
C HIS A 48 -20.92 3.40 10.50
N GLN A 49 -20.35 2.72 9.50
CA GLN A 49 -19.55 1.51 9.67
C GLN A 49 -18.21 1.61 8.93
N THR A 50 -17.16 1.02 9.50
CA THR A 50 -15.90 0.78 8.78
C THR A 50 -15.82 -0.68 8.40
N PHE A 51 -15.77 -0.97 7.10
CA PHE A 51 -15.49 -2.30 6.56
C PHE A 51 -13.99 -2.51 6.48
N LEU A 52 -13.51 -3.69 6.85
CA LEU A 52 -12.09 -4.03 6.81
C LEU A 52 -11.85 -5.45 6.33
N VAL A 53 -10.81 -5.64 5.55
CA VAL A 53 -10.39 -6.94 5.02
C VAL A 53 -8.97 -7.29 5.49
N TYR A 54 -8.72 -8.57 5.71
CA TYR A 54 -7.42 -9.07 6.19
C TYR A 54 -7.24 -10.56 5.87
N GLY A 55 -6.00 -11.03 5.94
CA GLY A 55 -5.66 -12.46 5.91
C GLY A 55 -5.79 -13.08 7.29
N LYS A 56 -6.75 -14.00 7.46
CA LYS A 56 -6.90 -14.84 8.66
C LYS A 56 -5.90 -16.01 8.61
N GLU A 57 -5.85 -16.85 9.65
CA GLU A 57 -5.17 -18.16 9.66
C GLU A 57 -5.20 -18.87 8.28
N GLY A 58 -4.04 -19.34 7.81
CA GLY A 58 -3.87 -19.90 6.46
C GLY A 58 -3.90 -18.87 5.33
N ASN A 59 -3.83 -17.58 5.65
CA ASN A 59 -4.11 -16.45 4.76
C ASN A 59 -5.51 -16.54 4.10
N ALA A 60 -6.52 -17.01 4.82
CA ALA A 60 -7.88 -17.00 4.29
C ALA A 60 -8.37 -15.54 4.16
N PRO A 61 -8.76 -15.07 2.96
CA PRO A 61 -9.29 -13.71 2.78
C PRO A 61 -10.55 -13.56 3.62
N THR A 62 -10.58 -12.55 4.48
CA THR A 62 -11.63 -12.36 5.47
C THR A 62 -12.07 -10.92 5.48
N ILE A 63 -13.37 -10.67 5.65
CA ILE A 63 -13.95 -9.35 5.87
C ILE A 63 -14.63 -9.28 7.23
N SER A 64 -14.55 -8.13 7.88
CA SER A 64 -15.31 -7.78 9.08
C SER A 64 -15.72 -6.30 8.97
N LEU A 65 -16.47 -5.82 9.96
CA LEU A 65 -16.85 -4.43 10.09
C LEU A 65 -16.67 -3.96 11.54
N TYR A 66 -16.43 -2.67 11.72
CA TYR A 66 -16.57 -1.97 12.99
C TYR A 66 -17.77 -1.03 12.89
N ASP A 67 -18.75 -1.25 13.74
CA ASP A 67 -19.95 -0.44 13.84
C ASP A 67 -19.71 0.68 14.85
N HIS A 68 -19.72 1.93 14.37
CA HIS A 68 -19.36 3.10 15.20
C HIS A 68 -20.47 3.50 16.16
N ASP A 69 -21.73 3.17 15.85
CA ASP A 69 -22.88 3.44 16.73
C ASP A 69 -22.86 2.56 17.97
N THR A 70 -22.55 1.27 17.79
CA THR A 70 -22.47 0.27 18.86
C THR A 70 -21.05 0.10 19.41
N GLN A 71 -20.06 0.72 18.76
CA GLN A 71 -18.62 0.62 19.08
C GLN A 71 -18.11 -0.83 19.12
N SER A 72 -18.60 -1.67 18.22
CA SER A 72 -18.37 -3.12 18.25
C SER A 72 -17.96 -3.68 16.89
N PHE A 73 -17.23 -4.79 16.91
CA PHE A 73 -16.87 -5.51 15.68
C PHE A 73 -17.97 -6.50 15.30
N GLY A 74 -18.31 -6.53 14.01
CA GLY A 74 -19.09 -7.59 13.40
C GLY A 74 -18.30 -8.90 13.31
N ARG A 75 -19.03 -10.02 13.33
CA ARG A 75 -18.40 -11.34 13.18
C ARG A 75 -17.69 -11.43 11.82
N PRO A 76 -16.43 -11.89 11.77
CA PRO A 76 -15.69 -12.01 10.51
C PRO A 76 -16.30 -13.08 9.59
N VAL A 77 -16.27 -12.81 8.29
CA VAL A 77 -16.73 -13.71 7.22
C VAL A 77 -15.53 -14.10 6.36
N VAL A 78 -15.26 -15.41 6.30
CA VAL A 78 -14.22 -15.98 5.43
C VAL A 78 -14.75 -16.06 4.00
N LEU A 79 -14.05 -15.43 3.07
CA LEU A 79 -14.47 -15.24 1.68
C LEU A 79 -13.93 -16.30 0.72
N GLY A 80 -12.98 -17.11 1.19
CA GLY A 80 -12.33 -18.13 0.39
C GLY A 80 -11.10 -18.70 1.08
N SER A 81 -10.18 -19.25 0.28
CA SER A 81 -8.93 -19.86 0.75
C SER A 81 -7.78 -19.53 -0.18
N ASN A 82 -6.60 -19.26 0.39
CA ASN A 82 -5.33 -19.22 -0.32
C ASN A 82 -4.58 -20.56 -0.16
N PRO A 83 -3.70 -20.94 -1.10
CA PRO A 83 -3.11 -22.28 -1.14
C PRO A 83 -1.92 -22.50 -0.18
N ASP A 84 -1.26 -21.42 0.25
CA ASP A 84 0.12 -21.48 0.77
C ASP A 84 0.35 -20.59 2.01
N GLY A 85 -0.68 -19.92 2.54
CA GLY A 85 -0.54 -18.99 3.65
C GLY A 85 0.22 -17.71 3.29
N ASP A 86 0.45 -17.44 2.01
CA ASP A 86 1.25 -16.31 1.54
C ASP A 86 0.54 -14.96 1.75
N ALA A 87 1.12 -14.11 2.59
CA ALA A 87 0.57 -12.79 2.91
C ALA A 87 0.53 -11.82 1.71
N HIS A 88 1.28 -12.09 0.64
CA HIS A 88 1.14 -11.34 -0.62
C HIS A 88 -0.21 -11.53 -1.31
N ARG A 89 -1.04 -12.47 -0.85
CA ARG A 89 -2.38 -12.76 -1.38
C ARG A 89 -3.51 -12.13 -0.56
N ASN A 90 -3.17 -11.26 0.39
CA ASN A 90 -4.14 -10.54 1.23
C ASN A 90 -5.16 -9.76 0.38
N PRO A 91 -6.39 -9.58 0.90
CA PRO A 91 -7.45 -8.90 0.20
C PRO A 91 -7.31 -7.37 0.23
N THR A 92 -7.88 -6.70 -0.79
CA THR A 92 -8.21 -5.27 -0.78
C THR A 92 -9.68 -5.05 -1.06
N LEU A 93 -10.18 -3.87 -0.71
CA LEU A 93 -11.61 -3.55 -0.65
C LEU A 93 -11.92 -2.29 -1.46
N LEU A 94 -13.07 -2.31 -2.12
CA LEU A 94 -13.75 -1.14 -2.67
C LEU A 94 -15.20 -1.14 -2.18
N ILE A 95 -15.73 0.05 -1.89
CA ILE A 95 -17.16 0.29 -1.77
C ILE A 95 -17.55 1.13 -2.98
N ASP A 96 -18.44 0.62 -3.84
CA ASP A 96 -18.93 1.39 -4.97
C ASP A 96 -20.00 2.42 -4.56
N GLU A 97 -20.34 3.33 -5.47
CA GLU A 97 -21.32 4.40 -5.26
C GLU A 97 -22.74 3.90 -4.92
N ASP A 98 -23.06 2.65 -5.24
CA ASP A 98 -24.33 2.00 -4.89
C ASP A 98 -24.23 1.25 -3.53
N GLY A 99 -23.09 1.34 -2.86
CA GLY A 99 -22.81 0.74 -1.55
C GLY A 99 -22.41 -0.74 -1.61
N TYR A 100 -22.24 -1.34 -2.79
CA TYR A 100 -21.78 -2.71 -2.90
C TYR A 100 -20.29 -2.82 -2.56
N LEU A 101 -19.97 -3.90 -1.85
CA LEU A 101 -18.61 -4.21 -1.46
C LEU A 101 -17.97 -5.07 -2.55
N LEU A 102 -16.77 -4.70 -2.99
CA LEU A 102 -15.96 -5.53 -3.88
C LEU A 102 -14.64 -5.88 -3.19
N VAL A 103 -14.32 -7.18 -3.16
CA VAL A 103 -13.09 -7.69 -2.54
C VAL A 103 -12.19 -8.31 -3.61
N PHE A 104 -10.96 -7.81 -3.69
CA PHE A 104 -9.92 -8.24 -4.63
C PHE A 104 -8.84 -9.00 -3.87
N TRP A 105 -8.50 -10.23 -4.26
CA TRP A 105 -7.57 -11.04 -3.47
C TRP A 105 -6.90 -12.17 -4.24
N GLY A 106 -5.97 -12.88 -3.59
CA GLY A 106 -5.45 -14.16 -4.06
C GLY A 106 -4.23 -14.08 -4.99
N ALA A 107 -3.84 -12.88 -5.39
CA ALA A 107 -2.82 -12.68 -6.42
C ALA A 107 -1.40 -12.47 -5.86
N HIS A 108 -0.51 -13.44 -6.08
CA HIS A 108 0.93 -13.24 -6.01
C HIS A 108 1.61 -13.84 -7.24
N ASN A 109 1.72 -13.06 -8.31
CA ASN A 109 1.99 -13.52 -9.67
C ASN A 109 0.90 -14.45 -10.24
N HIS A 110 -0.36 -14.23 -9.83
CA HIS A 110 -1.53 -14.99 -10.25
C HIS A 110 -2.63 -14.03 -10.75
N HIS A 111 -3.80 -14.56 -11.13
CA HIS A 111 -4.99 -13.74 -11.35
C HIS A 111 -5.49 -13.15 -10.03
N THR A 112 -5.98 -11.92 -10.06
CA THR A 112 -6.72 -11.33 -8.94
C THR A 112 -8.16 -11.81 -8.99
N ARG A 113 -8.60 -12.52 -7.94
CA ARG A 113 -10.01 -12.93 -7.77
C ARG A 113 -10.83 -11.74 -7.30
N VAL A 114 -12.10 -11.72 -7.69
CA VAL A 114 -13.02 -10.61 -7.39
C VAL A 114 -14.33 -11.18 -6.86
N LEU A 115 -14.73 -10.72 -5.69
CA LEU A 115 -16.07 -10.94 -5.14
C LEU A 115 -16.82 -9.63 -5.10
N ARG A 116 -18.15 -9.69 -5.27
CA ARG A 116 -19.06 -8.56 -5.04
C ARG A 116 -20.15 -8.99 -4.07
N SER A 117 -20.50 -8.13 -3.12
CA SER A 117 -21.62 -8.40 -2.21
C SER A 117 -22.94 -8.51 -2.97
N GLU A 118 -23.88 -9.29 -2.46
CA GLU A 118 -25.22 -9.42 -3.05
C GLU A 118 -26.15 -8.26 -2.70
N ALA A 119 -25.84 -7.54 -1.62
CA ALA A 119 -26.53 -6.32 -1.19
C ALA A 119 -25.53 -5.21 -0.79
N PRO A 120 -25.93 -3.93 -0.88
CA PRO A 120 -25.13 -2.82 -0.37
C PRO A 120 -24.82 -2.99 1.11
N TYR A 121 -23.57 -2.71 1.50
CA TYR A 121 -23.08 -2.73 2.88
C TYR A 121 -23.24 -4.08 3.62
N ASP A 122 -23.52 -5.17 2.89
CA ASP A 122 -23.68 -6.52 3.44
C ASP A 122 -22.42 -7.35 3.24
N ILE A 123 -21.87 -7.87 4.34
CA ILE A 123 -20.68 -8.72 4.33
C ILE A 123 -21.01 -10.22 4.30
N LEU A 124 -22.29 -10.62 4.34
CA LEU A 124 -22.71 -12.00 4.55
C LEU A 124 -22.85 -12.82 3.26
N SER A 125 -23.24 -12.18 2.15
CA SER A 125 -23.57 -12.86 0.89
C SER A 125 -22.78 -12.28 -0.28
N TRP A 126 -22.20 -13.16 -1.11
CA TRP A 126 -21.23 -12.80 -2.15
C TRP A 126 -21.46 -13.57 -3.44
N THR A 127 -21.28 -12.86 -4.56
CA THR A 127 -21.16 -13.45 -5.89
C THR A 127 -19.71 -13.37 -6.36
N GLU A 128 -19.17 -14.47 -6.87
CA GLU A 128 -17.87 -14.45 -7.55
C GLU A 128 -18.01 -13.85 -8.95
N LEU A 129 -17.19 -12.84 -9.23
CA LEU A 129 -17.09 -12.21 -10.54
C LEU A 129 -15.92 -12.81 -11.33
N PRO A 130 -15.87 -12.62 -12.66
CA PRO A 130 -14.71 -12.98 -13.44
C PRO A 130 -13.44 -12.33 -12.85
N PRO A 131 -12.35 -13.11 -12.69
CA PRO A 131 -11.09 -12.55 -12.21
C PRO A 131 -10.55 -11.52 -13.20
N THR A 132 -9.61 -10.70 -12.74
CA THR A 132 -8.89 -9.79 -13.63
C THR A 132 -8.24 -10.58 -14.77
N GLN A 133 -8.37 -10.09 -16.01
CA GLN A 133 -7.96 -10.84 -17.22
C GLN A 133 -6.49 -11.29 -17.20
N GLU A 134 -5.62 -10.52 -16.55
CA GLU A 134 -4.19 -10.75 -16.56
C GLU A 134 -3.74 -11.72 -15.45
N ALA A 135 -2.93 -12.70 -15.82
CA ALA A 135 -2.15 -13.50 -14.88
C ALA A 135 -0.84 -12.78 -14.53
N GLY A 136 -0.18 -13.17 -13.43
CA GLY A 136 1.09 -12.52 -13.04
C GLY A 136 0.91 -11.22 -12.26
N THR A 137 -0.28 -10.97 -11.68
CA THR A 137 -0.59 -9.75 -10.92
C THR A 137 -0.24 -9.89 -9.44
N SER A 138 -0.04 -8.76 -8.75
CA SER A 138 0.10 -8.67 -7.29
C SER A 138 -0.37 -7.29 -6.82
N TYR A 139 -0.83 -7.20 -5.58
CA TYR A 139 -1.16 -5.93 -4.91
C TYR A 139 -2.27 -5.11 -5.62
N PRO A 140 -3.49 -5.65 -5.78
CA PRO A 140 -4.59 -4.92 -6.40
C PRO A 140 -4.97 -3.69 -5.58
N GLN A 141 -5.06 -2.53 -6.23
CA GLN A 141 -5.46 -1.27 -5.63
C GLN A 141 -6.70 -0.69 -6.36
N PRO A 142 -7.92 -1.03 -5.90
CA PRO A 142 -9.15 -0.65 -6.55
C PRO A 142 -9.63 0.75 -6.12
N TRP A 143 -10.14 1.51 -7.10
CA TRP A 143 -10.75 2.82 -6.92
C TRP A 143 -11.94 2.97 -7.87
N GLN A 144 -12.97 3.69 -7.45
CA GLN A 144 -14.00 4.16 -8.37
C GLN A 144 -13.67 5.60 -8.77
N LEU A 145 -13.17 5.79 -9.99
CA LEU A 145 -12.71 7.10 -10.48
C LEU A 145 -13.73 7.81 -11.37
N LYS A 146 -14.68 7.06 -11.93
CA LYS A 146 -15.86 7.56 -12.66
C LYS A 146 -17.07 6.73 -12.23
N ALA A 147 -18.26 7.30 -12.33
CA ALA A 147 -19.51 6.58 -12.08
C ALA A 147 -19.57 5.30 -12.92
N GLY A 148 -19.89 4.17 -12.29
CA GLY A 148 -19.94 2.84 -12.89
C GLY A 148 -18.60 2.24 -13.33
N GLU A 149 -17.47 2.95 -13.15
CA GLU A 149 -16.14 2.50 -13.57
C GLU A 149 -15.26 2.12 -12.37
N ILE A 150 -14.82 0.87 -12.33
CA ILE A 150 -13.83 0.39 -11.38
C ILE A 150 -12.46 0.44 -12.04
N PHE A 151 -11.56 1.21 -11.48
CA PHE A 151 -10.14 1.24 -11.81
C PHE A 151 -9.38 0.37 -10.82
N VAL A 152 -8.50 -0.52 -11.29
CA VAL A 152 -7.63 -1.32 -10.41
C VAL A 152 -6.20 -1.20 -10.89
N SER A 153 -5.33 -0.60 -10.09
CA SER A 153 -3.88 -0.62 -10.37
C SER A 153 -3.20 -1.77 -9.63
N TYR A 154 -2.15 -2.33 -10.20
CA TYR A 154 -1.47 -3.49 -9.63
C TYR A 154 -0.06 -3.65 -10.19
N ARG A 155 0.76 -4.44 -9.48
CA ARG A 155 2.07 -4.85 -9.99
C ARG A 155 1.91 -6.00 -10.98
N ARG A 156 2.59 -5.90 -12.11
CA ARG A 156 2.91 -7.05 -12.97
C ARG A 156 4.36 -6.95 -13.40
N ARG A 157 5.20 -7.75 -12.74
CA ARG A 157 6.66 -7.66 -12.88
C ARG A 157 7.08 -7.69 -14.36
N PRO A 158 7.97 -6.78 -14.80
CA PRO A 158 8.70 -5.79 -13.99
C PRO A 158 7.94 -4.47 -13.74
N SER A 159 6.74 -4.28 -14.28
CA SER A 159 6.06 -2.98 -14.36
C SER A 159 4.88 -2.80 -13.41
N TRP A 160 4.30 -1.60 -13.41
CA TRP A 160 3.00 -1.32 -12.79
C TRP A 160 1.96 -1.06 -13.88
N HIS A 161 0.77 -1.61 -13.71
CA HIS A 161 -0.32 -1.54 -14.68
C HIS A 161 -1.60 -1.09 -14.01
N PHE A 162 -2.61 -0.80 -14.82
CA PHE A 162 -3.99 -0.73 -14.38
C PHE A 162 -4.94 -1.37 -15.39
N ILE A 163 -6.11 -1.78 -14.90
CA ILE A 163 -7.26 -2.22 -15.69
C ILE A 163 -8.49 -1.44 -15.27
N LYS A 164 -9.51 -1.49 -16.11
CA LYS A 164 -10.81 -0.85 -15.85
C LYS A 164 -11.93 -1.83 -16.12
N SER A 165 -13.00 -1.73 -15.34
CA SER A 165 -14.29 -2.35 -15.62
C SER A 165 -15.35 -1.26 -15.69
N ARG A 166 -16.26 -1.35 -16.66
CA ARG A 166 -17.37 -0.38 -16.86
C ARG A 166 -18.75 -0.96 -16.56
N ASP A 167 -18.78 -2.14 -15.94
CA ASP A 167 -20.00 -2.93 -15.71
C ASP A 167 -20.00 -3.60 -14.32
N GLY A 168 -19.36 -2.95 -13.34
CA GLY A 168 -19.33 -3.42 -11.96
C GLY A 168 -18.47 -4.67 -11.74
N GLY A 169 -17.38 -4.80 -12.50
CA GLY A 169 -16.41 -5.90 -12.39
C GLY A 169 -16.78 -7.16 -13.19
N ARG A 170 -17.83 -7.12 -14.01
CA ARG A 170 -18.29 -8.28 -14.79
C ARG A 170 -17.44 -8.51 -16.03
N SER A 171 -16.85 -7.46 -16.58
CA SER A 171 -15.85 -7.52 -17.64
C SER A 171 -14.75 -6.48 -17.39
N TRP A 172 -13.59 -6.74 -18.00
CA TRP A 172 -12.38 -5.93 -17.84
C TRP A 172 -11.86 -5.49 -19.21
N ASP A 173 -11.38 -4.26 -19.28
CA ASP A 173 -10.61 -3.76 -20.42
C ASP A 173 -9.24 -4.45 -20.53
N PRO A 174 -8.60 -4.41 -21.70
CA PRO A 174 -7.18 -4.73 -21.81
C PRO A 174 -6.33 -3.89 -20.83
N PRO A 175 -5.30 -4.49 -20.20
CA PRO A 175 -4.46 -3.79 -19.23
C PRO A 175 -3.63 -2.68 -19.89
N THR A 176 -3.46 -1.58 -19.18
CA THR A 176 -2.58 -0.47 -19.55
C THR A 176 -1.32 -0.50 -18.70
N GLN A 177 -0.15 -0.53 -19.34
CA GLN A 177 1.14 -0.40 -18.65
C GLN A 177 1.36 1.07 -18.28
N LEU A 178 1.35 1.37 -16.98
CA LEU A 178 1.49 2.73 -16.47
C LEU A 178 2.95 3.11 -16.24
N ILE A 179 3.73 2.24 -15.59
CA ILE A 179 5.12 2.50 -15.21
C ILE A 179 6.00 1.38 -15.78
N SER A 180 7.04 1.75 -16.52
CA SER A 180 8.04 0.80 -17.04
C SER A 180 9.45 1.29 -16.77
N PHE A 181 10.07 0.76 -15.72
CA PHE A 181 11.45 1.05 -15.36
C PHE A 181 12.44 0.04 -15.97
N SER A 182 11.99 -0.81 -16.90
CA SER A 182 12.86 -1.76 -17.59
C SER A 182 13.88 -1.02 -18.47
N ALA A 183 15.18 -1.22 -18.22
CA ALA A 183 16.21 -0.84 -19.18
C ALA A 183 16.45 -1.95 -20.22
N GLU A 184 16.87 -1.57 -21.43
CA GLU A 184 17.05 -2.51 -22.55
C GLU A 184 18.38 -3.31 -22.51
N LYS A 185 19.44 -2.86 -21.78
CA LYS A 185 20.78 -3.53 -21.74
C LYS A 185 21.58 -3.23 -20.45
N GLY A 186 22.20 -4.25 -19.83
CA GLY A 186 23.02 -4.12 -18.61
C GLY A 186 22.98 -5.32 -17.63
N GLU A 187 23.91 -5.37 -16.67
CA GLU A 187 23.90 -6.33 -15.55
C GLU A 187 22.84 -5.94 -14.48
N GLY A 188 22.21 -6.92 -13.82
CA GLY A 188 21.19 -6.67 -12.78
C GLY A 188 19.81 -6.24 -13.31
N LEU A 189 19.59 -6.21 -14.62
CA LEU A 189 18.34 -5.72 -15.23
C LEU A 189 17.15 -6.66 -15.08
N GLY A 190 17.38 -7.98 -15.12
CA GLY A 190 16.31 -8.97 -14.91
C GLY A 190 15.68 -8.86 -13.52
N GLU A 191 16.26 -8.05 -12.64
CA GLU A 191 15.84 -7.85 -11.26
C GLU A 191 15.01 -6.57 -11.06
N GLN A 192 14.92 -5.71 -12.08
CA GLN A 192 14.21 -4.44 -11.96
C GLN A 192 12.71 -4.63 -11.79
N SER A 193 12.13 -3.86 -10.88
CA SER A 193 10.68 -3.73 -10.78
C SER A 193 10.27 -2.41 -10.13
N VAL A 194 8.98 -2.21 -9.91
CA VAL A 194 8.43 -1.06 -9.18
C VAL A 194 7.42 -1.53 -8.15
N TYR A 195 7.32 -0.78 -7.07
CA TYR A 195 6.33 -0.97 -6.02
C TYR A 195 5.64 0.36 -5.76
N ALA A 196 4.32 0.37 -5.85
CA ALA A 196 3.55 1.60 -5.82
C ALA A 196 2.44 1.57 -4.77
N VAL A 197 2.04 2.75 -4.34
CA VAL A 197 0.85 3.02 -3.53
C VAL A 197 0.06 4.14 -4.20
N SER A 198 -1.26 3.99 -4.26
CA SER A 198 -2.16 4.94 -4.91
C SER A 198 -3.28 5.41 -3.98
N VAL A 199 -3.80 6.61 -4.18
CA VAL A 199 -4.99 7.10 -3.46
C VAL A 199 -5.85 7.89 -4.41
N ALA A 200 -7.18 7.74 -4.30
CA ALA A 200 -8.12 8.55 -5.05
C ALA A 200 -8.77 9.61 -4.15
N GLU A 201 -9.06 10.77 -4.72
CA GLU A 201 -9.96 11.76 -4.12
C GLU A 201 -11.35 11.14 -3.92
N THR A 202 -12.08 11.66 -2.94
CA THR A 202 -13.50 11.35 -2.73
C THR A 202 -14.39 12.45 -3.35
N GLY A 203 -15.71 12.25 -3.35
CA GLY A 203 -16.66 13.24 -3.87
C GLY A 203 -16.99 13.03 -5.35
N ALA A 204 -17.12 14.13 -6.10
CA ALA A 204 -17.65 14.13 -7.46
C ALA A 204 -16.71 13.47 -8.48
N TYR A 205 -17.29 12.86 -9.51
CA TYR A 205 -16.54 12.30 -10.64
C TYR A 205 -16.24 13.36 -11.71
N PRO A 206 -15.14 13.21 -12.48
CA PRO A 206 -14.08 12.23 -12.28
C PRO A 206 -13.24 12.55 -11.04
N ARG A 207 -12.88 11.53 -10.27
CA ARG A 207 -12.01 11.68 -9.09
C ARG A 207 -10.55 11.61 -9.54
N LYS A 208 -9.73 12.50 -8.99
CA LYS A 208 -8.28 12.43 -9.20
C LYS A 208 -7.72 11.19 -8.51
N VAL A 209 -6.74 10.54 -9.12
CA VAL A 209 -5.95 9.47 -8.51
C VAL A 209 -4.48 9.87 -8.51
N HIS A 210 -3.82 9.63 -7.39
CA HIS A 210 -2.40 9.86 -7.19
C HIS A 210 -1.70 8.52 -7.04
N ILE A 211 -0.47 8.43 -7.53
CA ILE A 211 0.38 7.25 -7.35
C ILE A 211 1.80 7.69 -7.00
N ALA A 212 2.38 7.03 -6.01
CA ALA A 212 3.80 7.12 -5.69
C ALA A 212 4.42 5.74 -5.82
N TRP A 213 5.67 5.66 -6.26
CA TRP A 213 6.37 4.39 -6.40
C TRP A 213 7.86 4.49 -6.07
N SER A 214 8.46 3.35 -5.75
CA SER A 214 9.91 3.17 -5.66
C SER A 214 10.37 2.12 -6.67
N ARG A 215 11.63 2.21 -7.10
CA ARG A 215 12.23 1.19 -7.97
C ARG A 215 12.80 0.05 -7.11
N LEU A 216 12.72 -1.18 -7.59
CA LEU A 216 13.48 -2.34 -7.12
C LEU A 216 14.56 -2.66 -8.16
N GLY A 217 15.74 -3.09 -7.72
CA GLY A 217 16.83 -3.52 -8.58
C GLY A 217 17.68 -2.36 -9.12
N GLY A 218 18.68 -2.70 -9.94
CA GLY A 218 19.72 -1.75 -10.35
C GLY A 218 20.67 -1.40 -9.19
N GLY A 219 21.25 -0.19 -9.22
CA GLY A 219 22.30 0.25 -8.31
C GLY A 219 23.66 0.37 -9.02
N THR A 220 24.68 0.77 -8.28
CA THR A 220 26.07 0.71 -8.77
C THR A 220 26.52 -0.75 -8.97
N PRO A 221 27.57 -1.03 -9.77
CA PRO A 221 28.11 -2.38 -9.89
C PRO A 221 28.49 -3.01 -8.54
N GLU A 222 29.00 -2.20 -7.61
CA GLU A 222 29.30 -2.64 -6.24
C GLU A 222 28.03 -3.05 -5.49
N GLU A 223 26.96 -2.26 -5.58
CA GLU A 223 25.68 -2.59 -4.92
C GLU A 223 25.05 -3.85 -5.50
N ILE A 224 25.13 -4.07 -6.82
CA ILE A 224 24.63 -5.30 -7.45
C ILE A 224 25.36 -6.53 -6.91
N GLN A 225 26.65 -6.41 -6.62
CA GLN A 225 27.47 -7.51 -6.09
C GLN A 225 27.31 -7.72 -4.58
N THR A 226 27.06 -6.64 -3.82
CA THR A 226 27.13 -6.64 -2.35
C THR A 226 25.77 -6.57 -1.66
N LYS A 227 24.73 -6.02 -2.32
CA LYS A 227 23.38 -5.88 -1.77
C LYS A 227 22.44 -6.90 -2.40
N HIS A 228 21.74 -7.64 -1.55
CA HIS A 228 20.68 -8.52 -2.00
C HIS A 228 19.55 -7.72 -2.67
N LEU A 229 18.85 -8.31 -3.65
CA LEU A 229 17.84 -7.62 -4.44
C LEU A 229 16.75 -6.93 -3.60
N TRP A 230 16.25 -7.60 -2.56
CA TRP A 230 15.21 -7.03 -1.68
C TRP A 230 15.64 -5.75 -0.96
N ALA A 231 16.94 -5.52 -0.78
CA ALA A 231 17.53 -4.32 -0.18
C ALA A 231 17.72 -3.19 -1.20
N ARG A 232 17.77 -3.52 -2.50
CA ARG A 232 18.00 -2.59 -3.60
C ARG A 232 16.70 -1.94 -4.05
N ARG A 233 16.06 -1.21 -3.13
CA ARG A 233 14.89 -0.39 -3.43
C ARG A 233 15.27 1.07 -3.33
N TYR A 234 15.03 1.87 -4.35
CA TYR A 234 15.57 3.24 -4.37
C TYR A 234 14.54 4.26 -4.78
N ASN A 235 14.77 5.48 -4.30
CA ASN A 235 14.07 6.69 -4.66
C ASN A 235 12.56 6.66 -4.40
N VAL A 236 11.94 7.83 -4.47
CA VAL A 236 10.48 7.98 -4.51
C VAL A 236 10.14 8.79 -5.74
N TYR A 237 9.12 8.34 -6.47
CA TYR A 237 8.60 8.99 -7.67
C TYR A 237 7.10 9.23 -7.54
N TYR A 238 6.55 10.12 -8.36
CA TYR A 238 5.15 10.53 -8.27
C TYR A 238 4.52 10.84 -9.63
N ALA A 239 3.20 10.57 -9.71
CA ALA A 239 2.32 11.01 -10.77
C ALA A 239 0.88 11.15 -10.25
N PHE A 240 0.05 11.89 -10.98
CA PHE A 240 -1.40 11.90 -10.76
C PHE A 240 -2.17 11.88 -12.08
N SER A 241 -3.44 11.53 -12.01
CA SER A 241 -4.41 11.61 -13.11
C SER A 241 -5.69 12.26 -12.62
N GLU A 242 -6.23 13.21 -13.37
CA GLU A 242 -7.45 13.96 -13.04
C GLU A 242 -8.67 13.53 -13.88
N ASP A 243 -8.49 12.63 -14.84
CA ASP A 243 -9.51 12.23 -15.81
C ASP A 243 -9.89 10.74 -15.68
N GLY A 244 -9.77 10.25 -14.45
CA GLY A 244 -10.03 8.87 -14.06
C GLY A 244 -9.04 7.87 -14.63
N GLY A 245 -7.75 8.21 -14.66
CA GLY A 245 -6.67 7.33 -15.08
C GLY A 245 -6.43 7.27 -16.60
N THR A 246 -6.98 8.22 -17.38
CA THR A 246 -6.80 8.25 -18.84
C THR A 246 -5.48 8.92 -19.23
N THR A 247 -5.15 10.07 -18.64
CA THR A 247 -3.87 10.77 -18.78
C THR A 247 -3.20 10.96 -17.43
N TRP A 248 -1.88 11.02 -17.43
CA TRP A 248 -1.06 11.13 -16.22
C TRP A 248 -0.12 12.33 -16.30
N LYS A 249 0.16 12.94 -15.16
CA LYS A 249 0.91 14.18 -15.03
C LYS A 249 1.90 14.13 -13.86
N ARG A 250 2.98 14.90 -13.98
CA ARG A 250 3.85 15.31 -12.86
C ARG A 250 3.07 16.22 -11.90
N SER A 251 3.62 16.45 -10.71
CA SER A 251 3.05 17.35 -9.70
C SER A 251 2.94 18.81 -10.13
N ASP A 252 3.69 19.23 -11.15
CA ASP A 252 3.61 20.57 -11.77
C ASP A 252 2.57 20.65 -12.93
N GLY A 253 1.86 19.56 -13.21
CA GLY A 253 0.87 19.47 -14.28
C GLY A 253 1.43 19.10 -15.66
N THR A 254 2.75 18.95 -15.81
CA THR A 254 3.37 18.49 -17.06
C THR A 254 2.89 17.07 -17.38
N PRO A 255 2.36 16.81 -18.60
CA PRO A 255 1.88 15.49 -18.98
C PRO A 255 3.03 14.47 -19.13
N TYR A 256 2.73 13.23 -18.77
CA TYR A 256 3.57 12.06 -19.10
C TYR A 256 3.11 11.41 -20.40
N GLU A 257 4.08 10.86 -21.14
CA GLU A 257 3.82 9.80 -22.11
C GLU A 257 3.85 8.45 -21.39
N MET A 258 2.87 7.58 -21.68
CA MET A 258 2.79 6.24 -21.09
C MET A 258 3.44 5.19 -22.00
N PRO A 259 4.15 4.18 -21.44
CA PRO A 259 4.42 4.01 -20.01
C PRO A 259 5.46 5.01 -19.48
N ILE A 260 5.31 5.43 -18.22
CA ILE A 260 6.25 6.32 -17.53
C ILE A 260 7.58 5.59 -17.33
N THR A 261 8.63 6.10 -17.96
CA THR A 261 10.00 5.56 -17.83
C THR A 261 10.74 6.17 -16.64
N GLU A 262 11.83 5.54 -16.19
CA GLU A 262 12.65 6.10 -15.11
C GLU A 262 13.26 7.46 -15.48
N GLU A 263 13.69 7.63 -16.74
CA GLU A 263 14.22 8.90 -17.25
C GLU A 263 13.15 10.00 -17.24
N ALA A 264 11.91 9.66 -17.59
CA ALA A 264 10.82 10.62 -17.58
C ALA A 264 10.30 10.88 -16.16
N ALA A 265 10.36 9.93 -15.23
CA ALA A 265 9.71 10.03 -13.93
C ALA A 265 10.15 11.25 -13.11
N GLU A 266 9.20 11.93 -12.47
CA GLU A 266 9.44 12.94 -11.45
C GLU A 266 9.95 12.25 -10.18
N LYS A 267 11.19 12.55 -9.80
CA LYS A 267 11.80 12.07 -8.57
C LYS A 267 11.49 13.03 -7.42
N VAL A 268 10.74 12.53 -6.43
CA VAL A 268 10.40 13.22 -5.18
C VAL A 268 11.53 13.15 -4.16
N TRP A 269 12.20 12.00 -4.09
CA TRP A 269 13.30 11.75 -3.17
C TRP A 269 14.39 10.93 -3.85
N ASP A 270 15.64 11.38 -3.74
CA ASP A 270 16.82 10.59 -4.10
C ASP A 270 17.39 9.96 -2.83
N SER A 271 17.37 8.63 -2.77
CA SER A 271 17.82 7.91 -1.57
C SER A 271 19.32 7.69 -1.53
N GLY A 272 20.05 8.03 -2.59
CA GLY A 272 21.46 7.64 -2.72
C GLY A 272 21.62 6.12 -2.52
N PRO A 273 22.51 5.67 -1.61
CA PRO A 273 22.71 4.25 -1.37
C PRO A 273 21.65 3.61 -0.46
N HIS A 274 20.81 4.39 0.20
CA HIS A 274 19.82 3.86 1.14
C HIS A 274 18.68 3.15 0.40
N GLY A 275 18.09 2.18 1.09
CA GLY A 275 16.88 1.49 0.65
C GLY A 275 15.62 2.31 0.94
N VAL A 276 14.58 2.21 0.10
CA VAL A 276 13.30 2.92 0.27
C VAL A 276 12.09 1.99 0.19
N TRP A 277 11.22 2.08 1.20
CA TRP A 277 9.94 1.37 1.27
C TRP A 277 8.80 2.37 1.45
N LEU A 278 7.96 2.53 0.43
CA LEU A 278 6.69 3.26 0.54
C LEU A 278 5.76 2.53 1.50
N LYS A 279 5.09 3.31 2.35
CA LYS A 279 4.15 2.83 3.38
C LYS A 279 2.74 3.31 3.09
N ASP A 280 2.58 4.61 2.84
CA ASP A 280 1.27 5.20 2.64
C ASP A 280 1.30 6.43 1.71
N ILE A 281 0.14 6.77 1.17
CA ILE A 281 -0.16 8.02 0.49
C ILE A 281 -1.56 8.46 0.89
N GLN A 282 -1.68 9.71 1.33
CA GLN A 282 -2.97 10.32 1.71
C GLN A 282 -3.09 11.72 1.10
N LEU A 283 -4.32 12.22 1.03
CA LEU A 283 -4.63 13.55 0.56
C LEU A 283 -5.13 14.41 1.72
N ASP A 284 -4.78 15.69 1.72
CA ASP A 284 -5.48 16.67 2.56
C ASP A 284 -6.77 17.18 1.90
N GLU A 285 -7.48 18.07 2.60
CA GLU A 285 -8.73 18.67 2.14
C GLU A 285 -8.62 19.45 0.81
N ALA A 286 -7.41 19.83 0.39
CA ALA A 286 -7.15 20.49 -0.88
C ALA A 286 -6.80 19.50 -2.01
N GLY A 287 -6.72 18.20 -1.70
CA GLY A 287 -6.21 17.18 -2.62
C GLY A 287 -4.68 17.18 -2.73
N ASP A 288 -3.96 17.83 -1.81
CA ASP A 288 -2.50 17.80 -1.82
C ASP A 288 -2.00 16.45 -1.25
N PRO A 289 -1.07 15.76 -1.95
CA PRO A 289 -0.58 14.46 -1.52
C PRO A 289 0.49 14.55 -0.41
N TYR A 290 0.39 13.63 0.55
CA TYR A 290 1.42 13.30 1.53
C TYR A 290 1.89 11.87 1.32
N LEU A 291 3.18 11.68 1.08
CA LEU A 291 3.79 10.36 0.86
C LEU A 291 4.54 9.94 2.12
N VAL A 292 4.25 8.76 2.64
CA VAL A 292 5.00 8.15 3.75
C VAL A 292 5.90 7.06 3.22
N PHE A 293 7.17 7.11 3.62
CA PHE A 293 8.13 6.08 3.30
C PHE A 293 9.18 5.95 4.39
N VAL A 294 9.80 4.77 4.43
CA VAL A 294 11.01 4.50 5.20
C VAL A 294 12.20 4.60 4.28
N ASP A 295 13.19 5.38 4.70
CA ASP A 295 14.53 5.50 4.10
C ASP A 295 15.52 4.84 5.07
N ALA A 296 16.14 3.73 4.66
CA ALA A 296 16.88 2.86 5.56
C ALA A 296 18.32 2.56 5.10
N GLU A 297 19.24 2.60 6.05
CA GLU A 297 20.56 1.99 5.92
C GLU A 297 20.45 0.50 6.24
N VAL A 298 20.15 -0.29 5.20
CA VAL A 298 19.73 -1.70 5.31
C VAL A 298 20.69 -2.55 6.14
N ALA A 299 22.00 -2.33 6.02
CA ALA A 299 22.98 -3.14 6.73
C ALA A 299 22.95 -2.95 8.25
N THR A 300 22.45 -1.82 8.73
CA THR A 300 22.40 -1.46 10.16
C THR A 300 20.99 -1.49 10.72
N TYR A 301 19.98 -1.70 9.88
CA TYR A 301 18.55 -1.58 10.19
C TYR A 301 18.09 -0.18 10.64
N GLU A 302 18.97 0.84 10.63
CA GLU A 302 18.57 2.22 10.90
C GLU A 302 17.56 2.68 9.85
N SER A 303 16.31 2.88 10.29
CA SER A 303 15.18 3.11 9.41
C SER A 303 14.54 4.46 9.72
N GLY A 304 14.67 5.43 8.82
CA GLY A 304 14.12 6.77 8.97
C GLY A 304 12.73 6.90 8.38
N TRP A 305 11.71 7.13 9.21
CA TRP A 305 10.36 7.46 8.76
C TRP A 305 10.31 8.88 8.21
N LYS A 306 9.86 9.03 6.97
CA LYS A 306 9.80 10.31 6.27
C LYS A 306 8.42 10.57 5.68
N VAL A 307 8.06 11.85 5.65
CA VAL A 307 6.87 12.35 4.96
C VAL A 307 7.30 13.36 3.90
N ALA A 308 6.92 13.11 2.65
CA ALA A 308 7.04 14.07 1.56
C ALA A 308 5.70 14.76 1.30
N ARG A 309 5.74 16.05 1.02
CA ARG A 309 4.57 16.83 0.58
C ARG A 309 4.97 17.94 -0.38
N ARG A 310 3.98 18.53 -1.05
CA ARG A 310 4.17 19.74 -1.86
C ARG A 310 4.35 20.98 -0.98
N ALA A 311 5.20 21.90 -1.42
CA ALA A 311 5.44 23.22 -0.83
C ALA A 311 5.59 24.23 -1.98
N GLY A 312 4.46 24.78 -2.46
CA GLY A 312 4.45 25.47 -3.74
C GLY A 312 4.81 24.50 -4.86
N ASP A 313 5.80 24.85 -5.68
CA ASP A 313 6.22 24.06 -6.84
C ASP A 313 7.24 22.96 -6.55
N GLN A 314 7.60 22.75 -5.28
CA GLN A 314 8.63 21.80 -4.87
C GLN A 314 8.09 20.72 -3.93
N TRP A 315 8.77 19.57 -3.91
CA TRP A 315 8.61 18.58 -2.86
C TRP A 315 9.52 18.91 -1.68
N VAL A 316 8.97 18.84 -0.47
CA VAL A 316 9.72 18.93 0.78
C VAL A 316 9.54 17.61 1.52
N VAL A 317 10.66 17.06 1.99
CA VAL A 317 10.72 15.79 2.73
C VAL A 317 11.22 16.06 4.14
N ASN A 318 10.44 15.66 5.14
CA ASN A 318 10.81 15.80 6.55
C ASN A 318 10.86 14.44 7.23
N ARG A 319 11.83 14.26 8.14
CA ARG A 319 11.89 13.09 9.02
C ARG A 319 10.84 13.23 10.13
N VAL A 320 10.08 12.17 10.36
CA VAL A 320 9.14 12.05 11.48
C VAL A 320 9.89 11.53 12.70
N THR A 321 10.51 10.35 12.55
CA THR A 321 11.21 9.62 13.60
C THR A 321 12.10 8.53 12.97
N THR A 322 12.64 7.63 13.78
CA THR A 322 13.35 6.42 13.38
C THR A 322 12.68 5.17 13.97
N SER A 323 12.85 4.04 13.30
CA SER A 323 12.59 2.69 13.81
C SER A 323 13.78 1.78 13.45
N ASP A 324 13.66 0.48 13.73
CA ASP A 324 14.73 -0.50 13.56
C ASP A 324 14.41 -1.58 12.51
N HIS A 325 13.41 -1.37 11.64
CA HIS A 325 13.22 -2.25 10.50
C HIS A 325 12.58 -1.56 9.29
N MET A 326 13.11 -1.86 8.10
CA MET A 326 12.65 -1.21 6.86
C MET A 326 11.27 -1.70 6.38
N TYR A 327 10.83 -2.86 6.85
CA TYR A 327 9.49 -3.41 6.60
C TYR A 327 8.44 -2.97 7.60
N ASP A 328 8.80 -2.23 8.66
CA ASP A 328 7.82 -1.62 9.58
C ASP A 328 6.74 -0.87 8.81
N ASP A 329 5.47 -1.20 9.05
CA ASP A 329 4.35 -0.64 8.29
C ASP A 329 3.42 0.18 9.17
N GLY A 330 2.80 1.20 8.59
CA GLY A 330 2.06 2.20 9.34
C GLY A 330 1.21 3.07 8.44
N ALA A 331 0.27 3.79 9.06
CA ALA A 331 -0.74 4.56 8.34
C ALA A 331 -0.67 6.04 8.71
N LEU A 332 -0.81 6.89 7.69
CA LEU A 332 -1.04 8.31 7.88
C LEU A 332 -2.54 8.57 7.93
N VAL A 333 -2.98 9.37 8.90
CA VAL A 333 -4.33 9.90 8.98
C VAL A 333 -4.25 11.41 8.85
N VAL A 334 -4.92 11.94 7.82
CA VAL A 334 -5.00 13.37 7.55
C VAL A 334 -6.38 13.84 8.03
N LEU A 335 -6.42 14.46 9.22
CA LEU A 335 -7.66 15.02 9.76
C LEU A 335 -7.92 16.44 9.23
N SER A 336 -6.84 17.17 8.96
CA SER A 336 -6.79 18.43 8.21
C SER A 336 -5.33 18.72 7.87
N SER A 337 -5.06 19.71 7.01
CA SER A 337 -3.70 20.23 6.79
C SER A 337 -2.98 20.66 8.08
N ALA A 338 -3.72 20.98 9.15
CA ALA A 338 -3.18 21.36 10.46
C ALA A 338 -3.19 20.22 11.51
N ASP A 339 -3.61 18.99 11.16
CA ASP A 339 -3.58 17.84 12.06
C ASP A 339 -3.34 16.54 11.27
N LEU A 340 -2.06 16.20 11.14
CA LEU A 340 -1.60 14.95 10.55
C LEU A 340 -1.16 14.00 11.66
N ARG A 341 -1.52 12.72 11.54
CA ARG A 341 -1.15 11.68 12.52
C ARG A 341 -0.60 10.46 11.82
N LEU A 342 0.65 10.12 12.10
CA LEU A 342 1.25 8.86 11.69
C LEU A 342 1.11 7.86 12.85
N TYR A 343 0.50 6.72 12.57
CA TYR A 343 0.48 5.56 13.46
C TYR A 343 1.48 4.54 12.91
N ALA A 344 2.58 4.32 13.63
CA ALA A 344 3.68 3.47 13.16
C ALA A 344 4.37 2.73 14.32
N PRO A 345 4.92 1.53 14.08
CA PRO A 345 5.70 0.78 15.05
C PRO A 345 7.11 1.37 15.18
N THR A 346 7.27 2.41 16.00
CA THR A 346 8.53 3.17 16.08
C THR A 346 9.34 2.88 17.34
N THR A 347 8.79 2.06 18.24
CA THR A 347 9.52 1.46 19.36
C THR A 347 9.57 -0.05 19.15
N ALA A 348 10.78 -0.59 19.00
CA ALA A 348 11.00 -2.02 18.82
C ALA A 348 10.56 -2.84 20.04
N THR A 349 9.74 -3.86 19.82
CA THR A 349 9.44 -4.90 20.81
C THR A 349 10.40 -6.08 20.66
N GLN A 350 10.75 -6.40 19.42
CA GLN A 350 11.67 -7.47 19.03
C GLN A 350 12.72 -6.83 18.12
N PRO A 351 13.94 -6.57 18.62
CA PRO A 351 14.93 -5.79 17.88
C PRO A 351 15.22 -6.38 16.49
N GLN A 352 15.16 -5.52 15.46
CA GLN A 352 15.44 -5.85 14.06
C GLN A 352 14.52 -6.92 13.46
N GLU A 353 13.32 -7.09 14.03
CA GLU A 353 12.18 -7.75 13.40
C GLU A 353 11.18 -6.67 12.98
N ASP A 354 10.37 -6.93 11.95
CA ASP A 354 9.35 -5.98 11.51
C ASP A 354 8.20 -5.83 12.52
N GLY A 355 7.81 -4.59 12.73
CA GLY A 355 6.78 -4.18 13.68
C GLY A 355 7.36 -3.74 15.02
N GLY A 356 6.47 -3.51 15.99
CA GLY A 356 6.85 -2.94 17.27
C GLY A 356 5.64 -2.46 18.06
N GLU A 357 5.87 -1.52 18.97
CA GLU A 357 4.79 -0.79 19.63
C GLU A 357 4.27 0.31 18.71
N ILE A 358 2.95 0.36 18.52
CA ILE A 358 2.30 1.40 17.73
C ILE A 358 2.32 2.72 18.49
N GLU A 359 2.87 3.76 17.88
CA GLU A 359 2.94 5.11 18.42
C GLU A 359 2.24 6.12 17.49
N GLU A 360 1.62 7.15 18.09
CA GLU A 360 1.04 8.29 17.38
C GLU A 360 2.06 9.43 17.32
N TRP A 361 2.55 9.71 16.12
CA TRP A 361 3.32 10.90 15.81
C TRP A 361 2.41 11.93 15.17
N ARG A 362 2.39 13.15 15.73
CA ARG A 362 1.50 14.21 15.29
C ARG A 362 2.26 15.41 14.73
N SER A 363 1.77 15.93 13.61
CA SER A 363 2.18 17.23 13.07
C SER A 363 1.00 18.21 13.06
N ARG A 364 1.32 19.48 13.35
CA ARG A 364 0.35 20.60 13.30
C ARG A 364 0.74 21.71 12.32
N ASP A 365 1.74 21.45 11.49
CA ASP A 365 2.37 22.43 10.60
C ASP A 365 2.59 21.83 9.20
N ARG A 366 1.57 21.12 8.71
CA ARG A 366 1.58 20.42 7.42
C ARG A 366 2.77 19.45 7.29
N GLY A 367 3.12 18.71 8.34
CA GLY A 367 4.18 17.71 8.29
C GLY A 367 5.60 18.27 8.32
N ALA A 368 5.80 19.54 8.69
CA ALA A 368 7.13 20.13 8.82
C ALA A 368 7.84 19.66 10.10
N THR A 369 7.10 19.56 11.21
CA THR A 369 7.60 18.99 12.48
C THR A 369 6.63 17.97 13.04
N TRP A 370 7.19 17.00 13.76
CA TRP A 370 6.45 15.87 14.33
C TRP A 370 6.81 15.68 15.80
N ARG A 371 5.83 15.24 16.60
CA ARG A 371 6.02 14.89 18.01
C ARG A 371 5.32 13.59 18.30
N ASN A 372 5.97 12.68 19.03
CA ASN A 372 5.27 11.57 19.64
C ASN A 372 4.28 12.12 20.68
N THR A 373 3.01 11.77 20.53
CA THR A 373 1.92 12.26 21.39
C THR A 373 1.20 11.16 22.15
N ARG A 374 1.40 9.89 21.75
CA ARG A 374 0.74 8.75 22.38
C ARG A 374 1.48 7.46 22.02
N HIS A 375 1.61 6.56 22.98
CA HIS A 375 1.90 5.16 22.73
C HIS A 375 0.57 4.40 22.73
N VAL A 376 0.15 3.88 21.58
CA VAL A 376 -1.12 3.16 21.42
C VAL A 376 -1.02 1.78 22.06
N THR A 377 0.14 1.13 21.94
CA THR A 377 0.49 -0.13 22.61
C THR A 377 1.78 0.05 23.41
N GLN A 378 1.98 -0.74 24.47
CA GLN A 378 3.19 -0.75 25.31
C GLN A 378 3.37 -2.08 26.03
N GLY A 379 4.63 -2.53 26.17
CA GLY A 379 4.98 -3.72 26.95
C GLY A 379 4.51 -5.03 26.32
N SER A 380 4.33 -5.04 25.02
CA SER A 380 3.86 -6.18 24.23
C SER A 380 4.96 -7.25 24.15
N ALA A 381 4.54 -8.52 24.23
CA ALA A 381 5.46 -9.64 24.09
C ALA A 381 5.83 -9.95 22.62
N LEU A 382 5.01 -9.47 21.67
CA LEU A 382 5.16 -9.65 20.23
C LEU A 382 4.93 -8.32 19.52
N SER A 383 5.57 -8.13 18.38
CA SER A 383 5.42 -6.95 17.51
C SER A 383 3.99 -6.79 16.98
N HIS A 384 3.52 -5.55 16.95
CA HIS A 384 2.38 -5.13 16.13
C HIS A 384 2.90 -4.64 14.79
N ASN A 385 2.26 -5.05 13.70
CA ASN A 385 2.69 -4.79 12.33
C ASN A 385 1.47 -4.46 11.47
#